data_AF-A0A7L0TBL3-F1
#
_entry.id   AF-A0A7L0TBL3-F1
#
_cell.length_a   1.000
_cell.length_b   1.000
_cell.length_c   1.000
_cell.angle_alpha   90.00
_cell.angle_beta   90.00
_cell.angle_gamma   90.00
#
_symmetry.space_group_name_H-M   'P 1'
#
loop_
_entity.id
_entity.type
_entity.pdbx_description
1 polymer ?
#
loop_
_entity_poly.entity_id
_entity_poly.type
_entity_poly.pdbx_seq_one_letter_code
_entity_poly.pdbx_strand_id
1 'polypeptide(L)'
;MASCAAGGPCDGLFDYKTAKFALTRNRRVGLLHRLLQLGVLGYLLGWVLLVRKGYQDTDAAPRAAVVTKLKGAAVAEVGGAGRRLWDAADYGRPPQGENVLFLVTNFIATAKQAQGTCPESPSVLDALCAEDADCPTGNPVVRGNGIKTGKCVMFNATHSTCEIYGWCPVENNTLPRKPLLAEAENFTLFIKNTVHFTKFNFSKCNTLQTNDPTYFKSCTYDPFFSPSCPVFRVRDMVEAAGETFGDLALLGGSIGVLIEWDCDLDRPAARCQPQYSFSLQDRRYNFRTASYYWDSQRRLYRNLLKLYGIRFDISVRGQAGKFSIIPAAVSFGTSIAFFG
;
A
#
# COMPACT_ATOMS: atom_id res chain seq x y z
N MET A 1 -41.12 60.12 0.23
CA MET A 1 -40.83 61.24 -0.69
C MET A 1 -39.99 60.65 -1.82
N ALA A 2 -40.35 60.60 -3.10
CA ALA A 2 -41.45 61.08 -3.94
C ALA A 2 -41.39 60.21 -5.22
N SER A 3 -42.39 59.94 -6.05
CA SER A 3 -43.78 60.35 -6.19
C SER A 3 -44.44 59.22 -7.01
N CYS A 4 -45.26 58.37 -6.39
CA CYS A 4 -46.25 57.58 -7.14
C CYS A 4 -47.53 58.43 -7.15
N ALA A 5 -47.58 59.40 -8.06
CA ALA A 5 -48.77 60.21 -8.29
C ALA A 5 -49.67 59.51 -9.33
N ALA A 6 -50.86 59.15 -8.87
CA ALA A 6 -52.13 59.07 -9.61
C ALA A 6 -52.10 58.64 -11.08
N GLY A 7 -52.60 57.42 -11.35
CA GLY A 7 -53.24 57.07 -12.63
C GLY A 7 -52.33 56.44 -13.68
N GLY A 8 -52.02 55.15 -13.53
CA GLY A 8 -51.43 54.30 -14.58
C GLY A 8 -51.12 52.91 -14.01
N PRO A 9 -51.42 51.81 -14.71
CA PRO A 9 -51.21 50.47 -14.16
C PRO A 9 -49.71 50.20 -13.97
N CYS A 10 -49.36 49.19 -13.19
CA CYS A 10 -48.02 48.61 -13.11
C CYS A 10 -47.60 47.97 -14.47
N ASP A 11 -47.56 48.75 -15.56
CA ASP A 11 -47.45 48.26 -16.93
C ASP A 11 -46.08 47.65 -17.25
N GLY A 12 -45.05 47.94 -16.45
CA GLY A 12 -43.71 47.38 -16.65
C GLY A 12 -43.46 45.99 -16.07
N LEU A 13 -44.39 45.41 -15.30
CA LEU A 13 -44.16 44.10 -14.64
C LEU A 13 -44.27 42.93 -15.63
N PHE A 14 -45.03 43.10 -16.72
CA PHE A 14 -45.26 42.08 -17.74
C PHE A 14 -44.63 42.43 -19.10
N ASP A 15 -43.81 43.49 -19.17
CA ASP A 15 -43.11 43.89 -20.39
C ASP A 15 -41.88 42.99 -20.65
N TYR A 16 -41.86 42.31 -21.79
CA TYR A 16 -40.74 41.47 -22.24
C TYR A 16 -40.01 42.08 -23.43
N LYS A 17 -38.71 42.34 -23.28
CA LYS A 17 -37.85 42.88 -24.35
C LYS A 17 -37.23 41.75 -25.18
N THR A 18 -37.33 41.85 -26.51
CA THR A 18 -36.73 40.91 -27.46
C THR A 18 -35.70 41.58 -28.37
N ALA A 19 -34.71 40.81 -28.82
CA ALA A 19 -33.77 41.26 -29.84
C ALA A 19 -34.42 41.17 -31.23
N LYS A 20 -34.20 42.18 -32.09
CA LYS A 20 -34.55 42.12 -33.51
C LYS A 20 -33.43 41.43 -34.28
N PHE A 21 -33.73 40.30 -34.91
CA PHE A 21 -32.77 39.54 -35.71
C PHE A 21 -32.90 39.88 -37.21
N ALA A 22 -31.77 40.07 -37.89
CA ALA A 22 -31.72 40.18 -39.35
C ALA A 22 -31.38 38.83 -39.98
N LEU A 23 -32.23 38.34 -40.88
CA LEU A 23 -32.09 37.00 -41.46
C LEU A 23 -31.32 37.08 -42.79
N THR A 24 -30.11 36.52 -42.84
CA THR A 24 -29.30 36.47 -44.07
C THR A 24 -29.49 35.15 -44.80
N ARG A 25 -29.86 35.20 -46.09
CA ARG A 25 -30.21 34.00 -46.88
C ARG A 25 -29.06 33.60 -47.81
N ASN A 26 -27.97 33.11 -47.23
CA ASN A 26 -26.78 32.64 -47.98
C ASN A 26 -26.47 31.16 -47.66
N ARG A 27 -26.46 30.31 -48.69
CA ARG A 27 -26.23 28.87 -48.56
C ARG A 27 -24.86 28.52 -47.95
N ARG A 28 -23.80 29.27 -48.28
CA ARG A 28 -22.44 28.99 -47.78
C ARG A 28 -22.31 29.31 -46.29
N VAL A 29 -22.82 30.46 -45.88
CA VAL A 29 -22.82 30.90 -44.47
C VAL A 29 -23.70 29.98 -43.62
N GLY A 30 -24.88 29.62 -44.13
CA GLY A 30 -25.77 28.68 -43.46
C GLY A 30 -25.14 27.29 -43.27
N LEU A 31 -24.48 26.75 -44.31
CA LEU A 31 -23.78 25.47 -44.21
C LEU A 31 -22.64 25.53 -43.18
N LEU A 32 -21.81 26.58 -43.22
CA LEU A 32 -20.72 26.76 -42.26
C LEU A 32 -21.23 26.83 -40.82
N HIS A 33 -22.29 27.61 -40.58
CA HIS A 33 -22.89 27.73 -39.25
C HIS A 33 -23.47 26.40 -38.76
N ARG A 34 -24.15 25.64 -39.63
CA ARG A 34 -24.66 24.29 -39.27
C ARG A 34 -23.54 23.29 -38.99
N LEU A 35 -22.44 23.33 -39.74
CA LEU A 35 -21.27 22.48 -39.49
C LEU A 35 -20.60 22.80 -38.15
N LEU A 36 -20.47 24.09 -37.81
CA LEU A 36 -19.99 24.52 -36.49
C LEU A 36 -20.90 24.03 -35.37
N GLN A 37 -22.22 24.20 -35.51
CA GLN A 37 -23.20 23.69 -34.54
C GLN A 37 -23.11 22.16 -34.38
N LEU A 38 -22.95 21.41 -35.48
CA LEU A 38 -22.77 19.96 -35.43
C LEU A 38 -21.46 19.57 -34.74
N GLY A 39 -20.36 20.30 -34.98
CA GLY A 39 -19.09 20.09 -34.30
C GLY A 39 -19.20 20.30 -32.79
N VAL A 40 -19.83 21.40 -32.36
CA VAL A 40 -20.09 21.70 -30.94
C VAL A 40 -20.99 20.62 -30.31
N LEU A 41 -22.05 20.22 -31.00
CA LEU A 41 -22.95 19.14 -30.55
C LEU A 41 -22.20 17.81 -30.39
N GLY A 42 -21.34 17.47 -31.35
CA GLY A 42 -20.50 16.27 -31.32
C GLY A 42 -19.53 16.29 -30.14
N TYR A 43 -18.90 17.43 -29.86
CA TYR A 43 -18.03 17.62 -28.70
C TYR A 43 -18.80 17.46 -27.37
N LEU A 44 -19.99 18.06 -27.24
CA LEU A 44 -20.85 17.89 -26.06
C LEU A 44 -21.20 16.42 -25.83
N LEU A 45 -21.84 15.79 -26.83
CA LEU A 45 -22.35 14.43 -26.68
C LEU A 45 -21.20 13.43 -26.49
N GLY A 46 -20.15 13.53 -27.30
CA GLY A 46 -19.03 12.62 -27.28
C GLY A 46 -18.08 12.84 -26.10
N TRP A 47 -17.51 14.04 -25.98
CA TRP A 47 -16.46 14.29 -25.00
C TRP A 47 -17.01 14.60 -23.61
N VAL A 48 -17.92 15.56 -23.49
CA VAL A 48 -18.40 16.05 -22.18
C VAL A 48 -19.32 15.03 -21.51
N LEU A 49 -20.29 14.49 -22.24
CA LEU A 49 -21.26 13.55 -21.68
C LEU A 49 -20.74 12.12 -21.67
N LEU A 50 -20.25 11.57 -22.78
CA LEU A 50 -19.86 10.15 -22.80
C LEU A 50 -18.47 9.88 -22.20
N VAL A 51 -17.42 10.60 -22.62
CA VAL A 51 -16.05 10.34 -22.15
C VAL A 51 -15.82 10.84 -20.73
N ARG A 52 -16.20 12.10 -20.45
CA ARG A 52 -16.02 12.71 -19.13
C ARG A 52 -17.14 12.40 -18.14
N LYS A 53 -18.21 11.73 -18.57
CA LYS A 53 -19.39 11.42 -17.75
C LYS A 53 -19.92 12.63 -16.98
N GLY A 54 -19.98 13.80 -17.63
CA GLY A 54 -20.41 15.06 -16.99
C GLY A 54 -21.85 15.06 -16.47
N TYR A 55 -22.64 14.03 -16.78
CA TYR A 55 -23.97 13.79 -16.23
C TYR A 55 -23.96 13.07 -14.87
N GLN A 56 -22.82 12.52 -14.45
CA GLN A 56 -22.68 11.84 -13.18
C GLN A 56 -22.16 12.80 -12.11
N ASP A 57 -22.71 12.63 -10.91
CA ASP A 57 -22.07 13.13 -9.71
C ASP A 57 -21.08 12.09 -9.21
N THR A 58 -19.96 12.53 -8.65
CA THR A 58 -18.87 11.63 -8.24
C THR A 58 -18.59 11.68 -6.74
N ASP A 59 -18.19 10.55 -6.18
CA ASP A 59 -17.63 10.39 -4.83
C ASP A 59 -16.23 9.80 -4.95
N ALA A 60 -15.20 10.59 -4.64
CA ALA A 60 -13.79 10.25 -4.84
C ALA A 60 -13.05 9.81 -3.55
N ALA A 61 -13.76 9.72 -2.42
CA ALA A 61 -13.17 9.40 -1.13
C ALA A 61 -13.99 8.34 -0.37
N PRO A 62 -14.00 7.08 -0.85
CA PRO A 62 -14.67 6.01 -0.15
C PRO A 62 -14.02 5.72 1.20
N ARG A 63 -14.84 5.30 2.16
CA ARG A 63 -14.33 4.66 3.38
C ARG A 63 -13.93 3.22 3.03
N ALA A 64 -12.67 2.87 3.31
CA ALA A 64 -12.15 1.53 3.03
C ALA A 64 -11.79 0.82 4.34
N ALA A 65 -12.11 -0.47 4.40
CA ALA A 65 -11.64 -1.39 5.43
C ALA A 65 -10.87 -2.54 4.75
N VAL A 66 -9.69 -2.86 5.27
CA VAL A 66 -8.84 -3.94 4.78
C VAL A 66 -8.55 -4.89 5.93
N VAL A 67 -8.68 -6.18 5.66
CA VAL A 67 -8.30 -7.26 6.58
C VAL A 67 -7.39 -8.21 5.81
N THR A 68 -6.22 -8.46 6.36
CA THR A 68 -5.23 -9.35 5.75
C THR A 68 -5.01 -10.61 6.58
N LYS A 69 -4.71 -11.72 5.91
CA LYS A 69 -4.33 -12.97 6.58
C LYS A 69 -3.32 -13.74 5.75
N LEU A 70 -2.17 -14.02 6.33
CA LEU A 70 -1.17 -14.92 5.73
C LEU A 70 -1.47 -16.39 6.07
N LYS A 71 -1.15 -17.26 5.12
CA LYS A 71 -1.14 -18.71 5.30
C LYS A 71 0.04 -19.35 4.58
N GLY A 72 0.61 -20.35 5.23
CA GLY A 72 1.80 -21.05 4.78
C GLY A 72 2.59 -21.57 5.98
N ALA A 73 3.47 -22.52 5.73
CA ALA A 73 4.41 -23.02 6.71
C ALA A 73 5.73 -23.33 6.02
N ALA A 74 6.84 -23.06 6.70
CA ALA A 74 8.19 -23.32 6.21
C ALA A 74 9.04 -23.92 7.32
N VAL A 75 10.07 -24.68 6.96
CA VAL A 75 11.01 -25.25 7.92
C VAL A 75 12.37 -24.61 7.68
N ALA A 76 12.87 -23.89 8.67
CA ALA A 76 14.20 -23.31 8.62
C ALA A 76 15.15 -24.07 9.56
N GLU A 77 16.36 -24.33 9.08
CA GLU A 77 17.47 -24.80 9.90
C GLU A 77 18.30 -23.62 10.38
N VAL A 78 18.37 -23.48 11.71
CA VAL A 78 19.21 -22.46 12.34
C VAL A 78 20.43 -23.15 12.91
N GLY A 79 21.62 -22.69 12.51
CA GLY A 79 22.89 -23.26 12.96
C GLY A 79 22.95 -23.37 14.48
N GLY A 80 23.01 -24.60 15.00
CA GLY A 80 23.06 -24.90 16.43
C GLY A 80 21.71 -25.03 17.16
N ALA A 81 20.57 -24.68 16.54
CA ALA A 81 19.24 -24.78 17.15
C ALA A 81 18.29 -25.80 16.49
N GLY A 82 18.75 -26.49 15.44
CA GLY A 82 18.01 -27.56 14.76
C GLY A 82 16.95 -27.05 13.77
N ARG A 83 16.15 -27.99 13.24
CA ARG A 83 15.01 -27.71 12.35
C ARG A 83 13.87 -27.11 13.15
N ARG A 84 13.42 -25.91 12.76
CA ARG A 84 12.26 -25.23 13.37
C ARG A 84 11.19 -24.97 12.31
N LEU A 85 9.95 -25.31 12.66
CA LEU A 85 8.76 -24.94 11.89
C LEU A 85 8.44 -23.47 12.13
N TRP A 86 8.10 -22.76 11.06
CA TRP A 86 7.63 -21.37 11.06
C TRP A 86 6.22 -21.33 10.48
N ASP A 87 5.29 -20.80 11.26
CA ASP A 87 3.90 -20.59 10.84
C ASP A 87 3.52 -19.10 10.79
N ALA A 88 2.26 -18.80 10.48
CA ALA A 88 1.77 -17.44 10.34
C ALA A 88 1.97 -16.56 11.59
N ALA A 89 1.99 -17.16 12.79
CA ALA A 89 2.26 -16.44 14.02
C ALA A 89 3.76 -16.14 14.19
N ASP A 90 4.64 -16.97 13.63
CA ASP A 90 6.08 -16.76 13.67
C ASP A 90 6.56 -15.72 12.64
N TYR A 91 6.15 -15.85 11.36
CA TYR A 91 6.65 -15.00 10.27
C TYR A 91 5.80 -13.75 9.99
N GLY A 92 4.53 -13.70 10.41
CA GLY A 92 3.62 -12.59 10.12
C GLY A 92 3.70 -11.47 11.16
N ARG A 93 3.92 -10.22 10.73
CA ARG A 93 3.99 -9.04 11.61
C ARG A 93 3.30 -7.82 10.97
N PRO A 94 2.53 -7.00 11.68
CA PRO A 94 1.89 -7.30 12.96
C PRO A 94 0.85 -8.44 12.80
N PRO A 95 0.57 -9.24 13.84
CA PRO A 95 -0.35 -10.38 13.72
C PRO A 95 -1.81 -9.96 13.49
N GLN A 96 -2.18 -8.71 13.79
CA GLN A 96 -3.54 -8.19 13.66
C GLN A 96 -4.03 -8.11 12.19
N GLY A 97 -3.12 -8.01 11.22
CA GLY A 97 -3.46 -8.01 9.79
C GLY A 97 -4.28 -6.79 9.36
N GLU A 98 -3.61 -5.65 9.20
CA GLU A 98 -4.21 -4.37 8.77
C GLU A 98 -3.76 -4.01 7.34
N ASN A 99 -3.66 -2.72 7.04
CA ASN A 99 -3.19 -2.18 5.76
C ASN A 99 -1.69 -2.45 5.53
N VAL A 100 -0.92 -2.68 6.59
CA VAL A 100 0.51 -2.96 6.53
C VAL A 100 0.78 -4.30 7.16
N LEU A 101 1.49 -5.14 6.42
CA LEU A 101 1.86 -6.48 6.82
C LEU A 101 3.30 -6.76 6.41
N PHE A 102 4.01 -7.55 7.19
CA PHE A 102 5.37 -7.96 6.96
C PHE A 102 5.46 -9.48 7.03
N LEU A 103 6.03 -10.07 5.99
CA LEU A 103 6.33 -11.49 5.85
C LEU A 103 7.84 -11.69 6.00
N VAL A 104 8.27 -12.37 7.07
CA VAL A 104 9.66 -12.79 7.25
C VAL A 104 10.02 -13.81 6.18
N THR A 105 11.12 -13.58 5.46
CA THR A 105 11.68 -14.50 4.45
C THR A 105 13.08 -14.98 4.81
N ASN A 106 13.81 -14.18 5.58
CA ASN A 106 15.15 -14.49 6.04
C ASN A 106 15.40 -13.86 7.40
N PHE A 107 16.30 -14.42 8.20
CA PHE A 107 16.58 -13.88 9.52
C PHE A 107 17.97 -14.27 10.02
N ILE A 108 18.47 -13.50 10.97
CA ILE A 108 19.67 -13.81 11.75
C ILE A 108 19.22 -13.96 13.21
N ALA A 109 19.51 -15.11 13.80
CA ALA A 109 19.19 -15.40 15.18
C ALA A 109 20.45 -15.34 16.06
N THR A 110 20.38 -14.57 17.13
CA THR A 110 21.40 -14.55 18.18
C THR A 110 20.73 -14.96 19.49
N ALA A 111 20.86 -16.25 19.81
CA ALA A 111 20.22 -16.85 20.98
C ALA A 111 21.06 -16.63 22.25
N LYS A 112 20.40 -16.72 23.41
CA LYS A 112 21.05 -16.71 24.73
C LYS A 112 21.92 -15.47 24.97
N GLN A 113 21.49 -14.31 24.50
CA GLN A 113 22.17 -13.06 24.87
C GLN A 113 21.92 -12.76 26.35
N ALA A 114 22.98 -12.47 27.09
CA ALA A 114 22.93 -12.00 28.47
C ALA A 114 23.59 -10.61 28.57
N GLN A 115 23.22 -9.85 29.60
CA GLN A 115 23.96 -8.62 29.90
C GLN A 115 25.33 -8.98 30.48
N GLY A 116 26.38 -8.44 29.87
CA GLY A 116 27.76 -8.72 30.26
C GLY A 116 28.74 -7.94 29.40
N THR A 117 30.01 -8.34 29.46
CA THR A 117 31.06 -7.79 28.61
C THR A 117 31.46 -8.77 27.51
N CYS A 118 31.66 -8.25 26.31
CA CYS A 118 32.12 -9.01 25.16
C CYS A 118 32.79 -8.08 24.13
N PRO A 119 33.63 -8.61 23.22
CA PRO A 119 34.13 -7.83 22.09
C PRO A 119 32.98 -7.43 21.16
N GLU A 120 33.02 -6.20 20.65
CA GLU A 120 32.08 -5.73 19.63
C GLU A 120 32.37 -6.35 18.25
N SER A 121 31.38 -6.31 17.36
CA SER A 121 31.53 -6.82 15.99
C SER A 121 32.56 -6.02 15.19
N PRO A 122 33.48 -6.68 14.45
CA PRO A 122 34.46 -6.00 13.58
C PRO A 122 33.82 -5.27 12.40
N SER A 123 32.52 -5.47 12.16
CA SER A 123 31.76 -4.71 11.16
C SER A 123 31.43 -3.27 11.60
N VAL A 124 31.65 -2.92 12.88
CA VAL A 124 31.44 -1.58 13.42
C VAL A 124 32.77 -0.84 13.45
N LEU A 125 32.93 0.16 12.58
CA LEU A 125 34.19 0.89 12.41
C LEU A 125 34.68 1.59 13.69
N ASP A 126 33.77 2.19 14.46
CA ASP A 126 34.09 2.89 15.72
C ASP A 126 34.53 1.93 16.85
N ALA A 127 34.39 0.62 16.64
CA ALA A 127 34.79 -0.40 17.59
C ALA A 127 36.15 -1.03 17.28
N LEU A 128 36.76 -0.75 16.12
CA LEU A 128 38.10 -1.25 15.80
C LEU A 128 39.12 -0.53 16.68
N CYS A 129 40.05 -1.27 17.28
CA CYS A 129 41.09 -0.74 18.15
C CYS A 129 42.41 -1.45 17.91
N ALA A 130 43.52 -0.77 18.20
CA ALA A 130 44.84 -1.38 18.30
C ALA A 130 45.30 -1.42 19.77
N GLU A 131 44.94 -0.41 20.55
CA GLU A 131 45.28 -0.29 21.96
C GLU A 131 44.07 0.11 22.83
N ASP A 132 44.18 -0.09 24.14
CA ASP A 132 43.12 0.22 25.10
C ASP A 132 42.73 1.72 25.09
N ALA A 133 43.66 2.60 24.72
CA ALA A 133 43.42 4.04 24.61
C ALA A 133 42.41 4.41 23.52
N ASP A 134 42.25 3.58 22.48
CA ASP A 134 41.27 3.77 21.41
C ASP A 134 39.81 3.55 21.90
N CYS A 135 39.66 2.94 23.07
CA CYS A 135 38.37 2.52 23.62
C CYS A 135 38.00 3.32 24.89
N PRO A 136 37.73 4.63 24.81
CA PRO A 136 37.46 5.47 25.99
C PRO A 136 36.27 4.94 26.80
N THR A 137 36.51 4.63 28.07
CA THR A 137 35.51 4.05 28.98
C THR A 137 34.29 4.93 29.12
N GLY A 138 33.10 4.32 29.07
CA GLY A 138 31.82 5.00 29.26
C GLY A 138 31.24 5.63 27.99
N ASN A 139 32.01 5.71 26.91
CA ASN A 139 31.50 6.18 25.63
C ASN A 139 30.68 5.07 24.92
N PRO A 140 29.47 5.38 24.41
CA PRO A 140 28.74 4.44 23.57
C PRO A 140 29.46 4.25 22.24
N VAL A 141 29.44 3.03 21.70
CA VAL A 141 29.95 2.77 20.35
C VAL A 141 28.98 3.37 19.33
N VAL A 142 29.48 4.22 18.43
CA VAL A 142 28.66 4.86 17.40
C VAL A 142 28.18 3.79 16.42
N ARG A 143 26.84 3.64 16.29
CA ARG A 143 26.18 2.57 15.50
C ARG A 143 26.54 1.14 15.97
N GLY A 144 27.00 0.99 17.22
CA GLY A 144 27.29 -0.29 17.84
C GLY A 144 26.17 -0.80 18.75
N ASN A 145 26.49 -1.80 19.56
CA ASN A 145 25.55 -2.58 20.37
C ASN A 145 25.68 -2.33 21.89
N GLY A 146 26.63 -1.50 22.34
CA GLY A 146 26.90 -1.28 23.76
C GLY A 146 27.83 -0.10 24.08
N ILE A 147 28.30 -0.06 25.32
CA ILE A 147 29.14 1.00 25.89
C ILE A 147 30.57 0.49 26.07
N LYS A 148 31.59 1.24 25.62
CA LYS A 148 33.01 0.84 25.70
C LYS A 148 33.46 0.71 27.17
N THR A 149 34.13 -0.38 27.52
CA THR A 149 34.62 -0.62 28.89
C THR A 149 36.00 -0.01 29.17
N GLY A 150 36.78 0.33 28.14
CA GLY A 150 38.17 0.76 28.32
C GLY A 150 39.22 -0.19 27.74
N LYS A 151 38.82 -1.36 27.24
CA LYS A 151 39.75 -2.42 26.83
C LYS A 151 39.61 -2.74 25.36
N CYS A 152 40.75 -2.95 24.70
CA CYS A 152 40.84 -3.49 23.35
C CYS A 152 41.09 -5.00 23.44
N VAL A 153 40.19 -5.79 22.87
CA VAL A 153 40.23 -7.25 22.96
C VAL A 153 40.25 -7.87 21.56
N MET A 154 40.94 -9.00 21.43
CA MET A 154 40.98 -9.75 20.17
C MET A 154 39.61 -10.40 19.92
N PHE A 155 38.90 -9.99 18.86
CA PHE A 155 37.67 -10.64 18.41
C PHE A 155 38.00 -11.94 17.66
N ASN A 156 38.96 -11.87 16.74
CA ASN A 156 39.48 -12.99 15.95
C ASN A 156 41.01 -12.83 15.81
N ALA A 157 41.69 -13.83 15.24
CA ALA A 157 43.15 -13.79 15.03
C ALA A 157 43.66 -12.57 14.21
N THR A 158 42.79 -11.90 13.46
CA THR A 158 43.13 -10.77 12.58
C THR A 158 42.54 -9.43 12.99
N HIS A 159 41.54 -9.39 13.89
CA HIS A 159 40.82 -8.16 14.22
C HIS A 159 40.69 -8.03 15.73
N SER A 160 41.03 -6.84 16.24
CA SER A 160 40.80 -6.43 17.62
C SER A 160 39.68 -5.39 17.66
N THR A 161 38.78 -5.55 18.63
CA THR A 161 37.66 -4.62 18.83
C THR A 161 37.53 -4.24 20.29
N CYS A 162 36.94 -3.08 20.55
CA CYS A 162 36.68 -2.61 21.90
C CYS A 162 35.74 -3.60 22.62
N GLU A 163 36.08 -3.91 23.87
CA GLU A 163 35.16 -4.59 24.79
C GLU A 163 34.01 -3.63 25.14
N ILE A 164 32.79 -4.13 25.02
CA ILE A 164 31.58 -3.39 25.34
C ILE A 164 30.82 -4.05 26.48
N TYR A 165 30.13 -3.23 27.27
CA TYR A 165 29.06 -3.68 28.15
C TYR A 165 27.72 -3.58 27.40
N GLY A 166 27.04 -4.72 27.26
CA GLY A 166 25.82 -4.83 26.46
C GLY A 166 25.24 -6.23 26.46
N TRP A 167 24.47 -6.55 25.41
CA TRP A 167 23.90 -7.87 25.21
C TRP A 167 24.87 -8.77 24.45
N CYS A 168 25.44 -9.74 25.17
CA CYS A 168 26.51 -10.60 24.72
C CYS A 168 26.04 -12.05 24.55
N PRO A 169 26.47 -12.76 23.49
CA PRO A 169 27.35 -12.30 22.41
C PRO A 169 26.66 -11.34 21.44
N VAL A 170 27.43 -10.46 20.78
CA VAL A 170 26.92 -9.53 19.77
C VAL A 170 26.38 -10.26 18.53
N GLU A 171 25.49 -9.61 17.79
CA GLU A 171 24.88 -10.17 16.57
C GLU A 171 25.94 -10.44 15.50
N ASN A 172 25.85 -11.60 14.85
CA ASN A 172 26.65 -11.88 13.66
C ASN A 172 26.00 -11.25 12.41
N ASN A 173 26.72 -10.40 11.69
CA ASN A 173 26.21 -9.71 10.50
C ASN A 173 26.37 -10.52 9.20
N THR A 174 26.88 -11.76 9.23
CA THR A 174 26.99 -12.57 8.02
C THR A 174 25.63 -13.01 7.50
N LEU A 175 25.23 -12.50 6.35
CA LEU A 175 24.01 -12.92 5.66
C LEU A 175 24.16 -14.35 5.09
N PRO A 176 23.13 -15.20 5.22
CA PRO A 176 23.07 -16.47 4.53
C PRO A 176 23.12 -16.29 3.00
N ARG A 177 23.71 -17.26 2.28
CA ARG A 177 23.78 -17.25 0.80
C ARG A 177 22.41 -17.46 0.13
N LYS A 178 21.45 -18.05 0.84
CA LYS A 178 20.09 -18.36 0.38
C LYS A 178 19.09 -17.97 1.48
N PRO A 179 17.88 -17.54 1.12
CA PRO A 179 16.87 -17.17 2.10
C PRO A 179 16.49 -18.42 2.92
N LEU A 180 16.41 -18.27 4.24
CA LEU A 180 16.11 -19.39 5.15
C LEU A 180 14.67 -19.90 5.02
N LEU A 181 13.73 -19.05 4.59
CA LEU A 181 12.32 -19.40 4.37
C LEU A 181 12.00 -19.29 2.89
N ALA A 182 12.65 -20.10 2.05
CA ALA A 182 12.45 -20.08 0.61
C ALA A 182 11.01 -20.48 0.21
N GLU A 183 10.36 -21.32 1.02
CA GLU A 183 8.97 -21.76 0.80
C GLU A 183 7.96 -20.63 0.94
N ALA A 184 8.36 -19.47 1.49
CA ALA A 184 7.52 -18.28 1.57
C ALA A 184 7.09 -17.76 0.19
N GLU A 185 7.77 -18.16 -0.90
CA GLU A 185 7.35 -17.95 -2.28
C GLU A 185 5.92 -18.49 -2.55
N ASN A 186 5.59 -19.62 -1.93
CA ASN A 186 4.31 -20.32 -2.12
C ASN A 186 3.27 -19.97 -1.06
N PHE A 187 3.57 -19.02 -0.19
CA PHE A 187 2.60 -18.57 0.80
C PHE A 187 1.48 -17.80 0.13
N THR A 188 0.34 -17.79 0.79
CA THR A 188 -0.85 -17.09 0.32
C THR A 188 -1.20 -15.95 1.26
N LEU A 189 -1.49 -14.80 0.67
CA LEU A 189 -2.00 -13.62 1.32
C LEU A 189 -3.47 -13.46 0.96
N PHE A 190 -4.34 -13.60 1.94
CA PHE A 190 -5.76 -13.28 1.79
C PHE A 190 -5.97 -11.79 2.08
N ILE A 191 -6.56 -11.07 1.14
CA ILE A 191 -6.89 -9.64 1.27
C ILE A 191 -8.40 -9.49 1.13
N LYS A 192 -9.08 -9.16 2.22
CA LYS A 192 -10.49 -8.76 2.20
C LYS A 192 -10.56 -7.24 2.26
N ASN A 193 -11.13 -6.64 1.23
CA ASN A 193 -11.34 -5.21 1.14
C ASN A 193 -12.82 -4.88 0.94
N THR A 194 -13.33 -4.01 1.80
CA THR A 194 -14.68 -3.45 1.70
C THR A 194 -14.57 -1.94 1.49
N VAL A 195 -15.22 -1.43 0.46
CA VAL A 195 -15.37 0.01 0.20
C VAL A 195 -16.81 0.46 0.44
N HIS A 196 -16.95 1.68 0.96
CA HIS A 196 -18.23 2.33 1.17
C HIS A 196 -18.20 3.78 0.69
N PHE A 197 -18.98 4.06 -0.35
CA PHE A 197 -19.18 5.40 -0.90
C PHE A 197 -20.34 6.06 -0.18
N THR A 198 -20.01 6.93 0.77
CA THR A 198 -20.97 7.56 1.68
C THR A 198 -22.01 8.39 0.95
N LYS A 199 -21.60 9.07 -0.15
CA LYS A 199 -22.49 9.95 -0.91
C LYS A 199 -23.65 9.21 -1.58
N PHE A 200 -23.41 7.98 -2.02
CA PHE A 200 -24.41 7.16 -2.72
C PHE A 200 -24.95 6.01 -1.86
N ASN A 201 -24.53 5.91 -0.60
CA ASN A 201 -24.82 4.81 0.31
C ASN A 201 -24.58 3.44 -0.34
N PHE A 202 -23.48 3.31 -1.09
CA PHE A 202 -23.12 2.10 -1.82
C PHE A 202 -21.94 1.41 -1.13
N SER A 203 -22.05 0.12 -0.85
CA SER A 203 -20.95 -0.68 -0.31
C SER A 203 -20.67 -1.90 -1.19
N LYS A 204 -19.38 -2.23 -1.32
CA LYS A 204 -18.94 -3.38 -2.10
C LYS A 204 -17.72 -4.01 -1.43
N CYS A 205 -17.67 -5.34 -1.48
CA CYS A 205 -16.53 -6.14 -1.05
C CYS A 205 -15.87 -6.74 -2.29
N ASN A 206 -14.53 -6.89 -2.27
CA ASN A 206 -13.79 -7.54 -3.35
C ASN A 206 -14.13 -9.03 -3.49
N THR A 207 -14.52 -9.67 -2.40
CA THR A 207 -14.87 -11.09 -2.37
C THR A 207 -16.16 -11.37 -3.12
N LEU A 208 -16.17 -12.41 -3.96
CA LEU A 208 -17.38 -12.93 -4.58
C LEU A 208 -18.42 -13.31 -3.51
N GLN A 209 -19.67 -12.87 -3.67
CA GLN A 209 -20.78 -13.35 -2.85
C GLN A 209 -21.20 -14.72 -3.39
N THR A 210 -20.64 -15.79 -2.82
CA THR A 210 -20.94 -17.18 -3.19
C THR A 210 -21.34 -17.99 -1.96
N ASN A 211 -22.24 -18.96 -2.16
CA ASN A 211 -22.63 -19.93 -1.15
C ASN A 211 -21.71 -21.16 -1.14
N ASP A 212 -20.75 -21.23 -2.07
CA ASP A 212 -19.80 -22.34 -2.15
C ASP A 212 -18.65 -22.17 -1.13
N PRO A 213 -18.56 -23.04 -0.10
CA PRO A 213 -17.51 -22.97 0.90
C PRO A 213 -16.14 -23.44 0.36
N THR A 214 -16.10 -24.04 -0.83
CA THR A 214 -14.86 -24.56 -1.44
C THR A 214 -14.14 -23.50 -2.28
N TYR A 215 -14.87 -22.53 -2.84
CA TYR A 215 -14.30 -21.47 -3.68
C TYR A 215 -13.11 -20.76 -3.04
N PHE A 216 -13.26 -20.27 -1.80
CA PHE A 216 -12.19 -19.56 -1.09
C PHE A 216 -11.04 -20.46 -0.62
N LYS A 217 -11.18 -21.78 -0.72
CA LYS A 217 -10.13 -22.75 -0.35
C LYS A 217 -9.23 -23.10 -1.53
N SER A 218 -9.74 -23.04 -2.75
CA SER A 218 -9.03 -23.44 -3.96
C SER A 218 -8.68 -22.30 -4.91
N CYS A 219 -9.38 -21.15 -4.83
CA CYS A 219 -9.11 -20.05 -5.75
C CYS A 219 -7.74 -19.42 -5.49
N THR A 220 -7.10 -19.00 -6.57
CA THR A 220 -5.93 -18.11 -6.56
C THR A 220 -6.26 -16.94 -7.47
N TYR A 221 -5.89 -15.73 -7.06
CA TYR A 221 -6.13 -14.52 -7.84
C TYR A 221 -5.41 -14.61 -9.19
N ASP A 222 -6.16 -14.32 -10.24
CA ASP A 222 -5.64 -14.10 -11.58
C ASP A 222 -6.46 -12.98 -12.25
N PRO A 223 -5.83 -11.99 -12.89
CA PRO A 223 -6.54 -10.85 -13.49
C PRO A 223 -7.60 -11.24 -14.53
N PHE A 224 -7.43 -12.37 -15.22
CA PHE A 224 -8.29 -12.81 -16.32
C PHE A 224 -9.20 -13.98 -15.90
N PHE A 225 -8.64 -15.00 -15.27
CA PHE A 225 -9.37 -16.23 -14.94
C PHE A 225 -10.13 -16.14 -13.62
N SER A 226 -9.64 -15.37 -12.64
CA SER A 226 -10.22 -15.31 -11.28
C SER A 226 -10.04 -13.94 -10.62
N PRO A 227 -10.57 -12.85 -11.22
CA PRO A 227 -10.35 -11.48 -10.74
C PRO A 227 -11.03 -11.18 -9.40
N SER A 228 -12.03 -11.98 -9.01
CA SER A 228 -12.75 -11.83 -7.73
C SER A 228 -12.19 -12.70 -6.60
N CYS A 229 -11.10 -13.45 -6.83
CA CYS A 229 -10.48 -14.25 -5.78
C CYS A 229 -9.62 -13.36 -4.88
N PRO A 230 -9.82 -13.36 -3.54
CA PRO A 230 -9.07 -12.53 -2.61
C PRO A 230 -7.74 -13.15 -2.15
N VAL A 231 -7.32 -14.29 -2.71
CA VAL A 231 -6.15 -15.07 -2.28
C VAL A 231 -5.02 -14.87 -3.28
N PHE A 232 -3.95 -14.23 -2.85
CA PHE A 232 -2.79 -13.91 -3.67
C PHE A 232 -1.61 -14.79 -3.29
N ARG A 233 -0.88 -15.33 -4.26
CA ARG A 233 0.40 -15.99 -4.00
C ARG A 233 1.50 -14.95 -3.92
N VAL A 234 2.38 -15.10 -2.92
CA VAL A 234 3.46 -14.13 -2.67
C VAL A 234 4.38 -13.98 -3.89
N ARG A 235 4.75 -15.09 -4.53
CA ARG A 235 5.52 -15.09 -5.78
C ARG A 235 4.91 -14.17 -6.84
N ASP A 236 3.64 -14.39 -7.15
CA ASP A 236 2.95 -13.71 -8.25
C ASP A 236 2.87 -12.19 -7.98
N MET A 237 2.70 -11.80 -6.70
CA MET A 237 2.73 -10.38 -6.31
C MET A 237 4.11 -9.74 -6.50
N VAL A 238 5.18 -10.48 -6.23
CA VAL A 238 6.57 -10.00 -6.36
C VAL A 238 6.96 -9.89 -7.84
N GLU A 239 6.61 -10.89 -8.64
CA GLU A 239 6.82 -10.89 -10.08
C GLU A 239 6.00 -9.78 -10.76
N ALA A 240 4.75 -9.56 -10.33
CA ALA A 240 3.91 -8.45 -10.82
C ALA A 240 4.47 -7.06 -10.46
N ALA A 241 5.26 -6.96 -9.39
CA ALA A 241 5.99 -5.74 -9.03
C ALA A 241 7.30 -5.56 -9.83
N GLY A 242 7.67 -6.53 -10.68
CA GLY A 242 8.87 -6.49 -11.53
C GLY A 242 10.15 -7.02 -10.85
N GLU A 243 10.04 -7.72 -9.72
CA GLU A 243 11.19 -8.21 -8.96
C GLU A 243 11.27 -9.74 -8.94
N THR A 244 12.44 -10.27 -8.58
CA THR A 244 12.64 -11.72 -8.36
C THR A 244 12.52 -12.03 -6.87
N PHE A 245 11.72 -13.05 -6.52
CA PHE A 245 11.49 -13.44 -5.13
C PHE A 245 12.78 -13.72 -4.35
N GLY A 246 13.74 -14.44 -4.95
CA GLY A 246 14.99 -14.83 -4.28
C GLY A 246 15.81 -13.64 -3.76
N ASP A 247 15.97 -12.60 -4.59
CA ASP A 247 16.77 -11.41 -4.24
C ASP A 247 16.06 -10.57 -3.18
N LEU A 248 14.74 -10.39 -3.33
CA LEU A 248 13.92 -9.65 -2.39
C LEU A 248 13.81 -10.38 -1.04
N ALA A 249 13.75 -11.72 -1.06
CA ALA A 249 13.68 -12.55 0.13
C ALA A 249 14.99 -12.55 0.93
N LEU A 250 16.14 -12.37 0.28
CA LEU A 250 17.45 -12.34 0.92
C LEU A 250 17.68 -11.06 1.72
N LEU A 251 17.46 -9.91 1.09
CA LEU A 251 17.75 -8.58 1.65
C LEU A 251 16.53 -7.90 2.28
N GLY A 252 15.34 -8.38 1.96
CA GLY A 252 14.07 -7.73 2.29
C GLY A 252 13.71 -6.58 1.35
N GLY A 253 12.46 -6.14 1.40
CA GLY A 253 11.95 -4.99 0.65
C GLY A 253 10.50 -4.68 0.98
N SER A 254 9.94 -3.67 0.32
CA SER A 254 8.53 -3.30 0.45
C SER A 254 7.83 -3.27 -0.91
N ILE A 255 6.63 -3.85 -0.97
CA ILE A 255 5.74 -3.89 -2.12
C ILE A 255 4.46 -3.13 -1.78
N GLY A 256 4.14 -2.14 -2.59
CA GLY A 256 2.87 -1.43 -2.57
C GLY A 256 1.81 -2.23 -3.32
N VAL A 257 0.68 -2.50 -2.66
CA VAL A 257 -0.51 -3.15 -3.25
C VAL A 257 -1.60 -2.09 -3.37
N LEU A 258 -1.87 -1.62 -4.58
CA LEU A 258 -2.92 -0.64 -4.82
C LEU A 258 -4.18 -1.35 -5.31
N ILE A 259 -5.27 -1.17 -4.58
CA ILE A 259 -6.62 -1.65 -4.89
C ILE A 259 -7.44 -0.45 -5.38
N GLU A 260 -7.75 -0.41 -6.66
CA GLU A 260 -8.48 0.69 -7.29
C GLU A 260 -9.93 0.29 -7.61
N TRP A 261 -10.87 1.13 -7.19
CA TRP A 261 -12.31 0.95 -7.40
C TRP A 261 -12.86 2.09 -8.26
N ASP A 262 -12.89 1.92 -9.58
CA ASP A 262 -13.62 2.84 -10.47
C ASP A 262 -14.99 2.24 -10.82
N CYS A 263 -16.03 2.80 -10.21
CA CYS A 263 -17.37 2.22 -10.23
C CYS A 263 -18.41 3.16 -10.81
N ASP A 264 -19.00 2.71 -11.91
CA ASP A 264 -20.17 3.34 -12.52
C ASP A 264 -21.45 2.75 -11.90
N LEU A 265 -22.08 3.49 -11.00
CA LEU A 265 -23.27 3.07 -10.26
C LEU A 265 -24.57 3.15 -11.08
N ASP A 266 -24.51 3.65 -12.31
CA ASP A 266 -25.63 3.54 -13.27
C ASP A 266 -25.69 2.12 -13.88
N ARG A 267 -24.61 1.35 -13.74
CA ARG A 267 -24.52 -0.04 -14.17
C ARG A 267 -24.76 -0.99 -12.99
N PRO A 268 -25.02 -2.29 -13.25
CA PRO A 268 -25.17 -3.27 -12.19
C PRO A 268 -23.93 -3.33 -11.29
N ALA A 269 -24.16 -3.43 -9.97
CA ALA A 269 -23.11 -3.49 -8.96
C ALA A 269 -22.12 -4.66 -9.09
N ALA A 270 -22.41 -5.64 -9.97
CA ALA A 270 -21.50 -6.74 -10.30
C ALA A 270 -20.33 -6.31 -11.20
N ARG A 271 -20.48 -5.22 -11.97
CA ARG A 271 -19.44 -4.68 -12.85
C ARG A 271 -18.41 -3.81 -12.11
N CYS A 272 -18.76 -3.31 -10.93
CA CYS A 272 -17.85 -2.62 -10.03
C CYS A 272 -16.93 -3.67 -9.37
N GLN A 273 -15.73 -3.82 -9.94
CA GLN A 273 -14.71 -4.77 -9.51
C GLN A 273 -13.40 -4.03 -9.24
N PRO A 274 -12.62 -4.46 -8.24
CA PRO A 274 -11.34 -3.84 -7.94
C PRO A 274 -10.30 -4.21 -9.00
N GLN A 275 -9.42 -3.26 -9.30
CA GLN A 275 -8.19 -3.51 -10.05
C GLN A 275 -7.02 -3.51 -9.08
N TYR A 276 -6.12 -4.48 -9.24
CA TYR A 276 -4.95 -4.64 -8.39
C TYR A 276 -3.70 -4.26 -9.17
N SER A 277 -2.85 -3.44 -8.56
CA SER A 277 -1.52 -3.14 -9.08
C SER A 277 -0.48 -3.32 -7.99
N PHE A 278 0.70 -3.81 -8.39
CA PHE A 278 1.81 -4.12 -7.51
C PHE A 278 3.01 -3.30 -7.94
N SER A 279 3.69 -2.70 -6.96
CA SER A 279 4.85 -1.85 -7.24
C SER A 279 5.90 -2.02 -6.15
N LEU A 280 7.17 -2.08 -6.53
CA LEU A 280 8.26 -2.00 -5.56
C LEU A 280 8.31 -0.59 -4.97
N GLN A 281 8.35 -0.50 -3.64
CA GLN A 281 8.46 0.77 -2.90
C GLN A 281 9.88 0.97 -2.36
N ASP A 282 10.48 -0.08 -1.81
CA ASP A 282 11.82 0.00 -1.22
C ASP A 282 12.54 -1.35 -1.25
N ARG A 283 13.88 -1.33 -1.20
CA ARG A 283 14.73 -2.51 -1.09
C ARG A 283 15.50 -2.48 0.23
N ARG A 284 15.90 -3.65 0.72
CA ARG A 284 16.70 -3.84 1.95
C ARG A 284 15.96 -3.55 3.26
N TYR A 285 14.66 -3.85 3.30
CA TYR A 285 13.87 -3.67 4.52
C TYR A 285 14.20 -4.75 5.57
N ASN A 286 14.60 -4.30 6.77
CA ASN A 286 14.89 -5.18 7.90
C ASN A 286 14.61 -4.48 9.23
N PHE A 287 14.34 -5.27 10.28
CA PHE A 287 14.23 -4.76 11.65
C PHE A 287 14.59 -5.84 12.67
N ARG A 288 14.75 -5.43 13.92
CA ARG A 288 15.09 -6.34 15.03
C ARG A 288 13.92 -6.53 15.98
N THR A 289 13.76 -7.75 16.48
CA THR A 289 12.86 -8.08 17.58
C THR A 289 13.60 -8.92 18.61
N ALA A 290 13.18 -8.85 19.86
CA ALA A 290 13.79 -9.60 20.94
C ALA A 290 12.71 -10.27 21.80
N SER A 291 12.96 -11.51 22.20
CA SER A 291 12.17 -12.21 23.21
C SER A 291 12.99 -12.42 24.47
N TYR A 292 12.44 -12.04 25.61
CA TYR A 292 13.12 -12.09 26.90
C TYR A 292 12.64 -13.31 27.71
N TYR A 293 13.57 -13.98 28.39
CA TYR A 293 13.26 -15.12 29.24
C TYR A 293 14.25 -15.22 30.40
N TRP A 294 13.86 -15.94 31.45
CA TRP A 294 14.67 -16.15 32.65
C TRP A 294 15.19 -17.59 32.67
N ASP A 295 16.45 -17.76 33.04
CA ASP A 295 17.02 -19.08 33.31
C ASP A 295 16.68 -19.55 34.74
N SER A 296 16.90 -20.83 35.02
CA SER A 296 16.80 -21.51 36.33
C SER A 296 17.46 -20.74 37.47
N GLN A 297 18.52 -19.99 37.18
CA GLN A 297 19.28 -19.15 38.12
C GLN A 297 18.77 -17.70 38.22
N ARG A 298 17.57 -17.39 37.70
CA ARG A 298 16.99 -16.04 37.62
C ARG A 298 17.88 -15.01 36.90
N ARG A 299 18.69 -15.46 35.95
CA ARG A 299 19.42 -14.57 35.04
C ARG A 299 18.55 -14.24 33.83
N LEU A 300 18.49 -12.95 33.48
CA LEU A 300 17.73 -12.47 32.32
C LEU A 300 18.52 -12.74 31.03
N TYR A 301 17.91 -13.48 30.12
CA TYR A 301 18.40 -13.70 28.78
C TYR A 301 17.43 -13.11 27.75
N ARG A 302 17.95 -12.85 26.55
CA ARG A 302 17.12 -12.57 25.38
C ARG A 302 17.57 -13.36 24.15
N ASN A 303 16.63 -13.68 23.29
CA ASN A 303 16.90 -14.12 21.93
C ASN A 303 16.62 -12.94 21.01
N LEU A 304 17.65 -12.49 20.29
CA LEU A 304 17.54 -11.43 19.30
C LEU A 304 17.31 -12.06 17.92
N LEU A 305 16.34 -11.52 17.19
CA LEU A 305 16.10 -11.85 15.79
C LEU A 305 16.22 -10.57 14.97
N LYS A 306 17.14 -10.54 14.01
CA LYS A 306 17.12 -9.57 12.92
C LYS A 306 16.38 -10.20 11.75
N LEU A 307 15.25 -9.61 11.40
CA LEU A 307 14.31 -10.12 10.40
C LEU A 307 14.49 -9.35 9.11
N TYR A 308 14.58 -10.09 8.01
CA TYR A 308 14.52 -9.61 6.63
C TYR A 308 13.27 -10.21 6.00
N GLY A 309 12.60 -9.43 5.16
CA GLY A 309 11.30 -9.85 4.67
C GLY A 309 10.67 -8.85 3.73
N ILE A 310 9.48 -9.23 3.27
CA ILE A 310 8.69 -8.43 2.35
C ILE A 310 7.59 -7.75 3.15
N ARG A 311 7.61 -6.42 3.14
CA ARG A 311 6.52 -5.59 3.65
C ARG A 311 5.51 -5.38 2.52
N PHE A 312 4.24 -5.58 2.80
CA PHE A 312 3.12 -5.27 1.91
C PHE A 312 2.39 -4.06 2.46
N ASP A 313 2.40 -2.97 1.70
CA ASP A 313 1.68 -1.73 2.02
C ASP A 313 0.43 -1.64 1.13
N ILE A 314 -0.73 -1.95 1.70
CA ILE A 314 -2.00 -1.99 0.97
C ILE A 314 -2.67 -0.62 1.01
N SER A 315 -2.90 -0.05 -0.16
CA SER A 315 -3.60 1.21 -0.35
C SER A 315 -4.87 0.98 -1.15
N VAL A 316 -5.96 1.65 -0.76
CA VAL A 316 -7.25 1.56 -1.44
C VAL A 316 -7.60 2.93 -1.98
N ARG A 317 -7.87 3.00 -3.28
CA ARG A 317 -8.39 4.18 -3.95
C ARG A 317 -9.72 3.83 -4.58
N GLY A 318 -10.62 4.78 -4.67
CA GLY A 318 -11.85 4.55 -5.39
C GLY A 318 -12.59 5.81 -5.76
N GLN A 319 -13.33 5.72 -6.85
CA GLN A 319 -14.22 6.72 -7.36
C GLN A 319 -15.52 6.02 -7.76
N ALA A 320 -16.64 6.56 -7.30
CA ALA A 320 -17.96 6.13 -7.77
C ALA A 320 -18.64 7.28 -8.49
N GLY A 321 -19.26 6.99 -9.63
CA GLY A 321 -20.10 7.91 -10.39
C GLY A 321 -21.54 7.42 -10.40
N LYS A 322 -22.52 8.31 -10.18
CA LYS A 322 -23.94 8.02 -10.32
C LYS A 322 -24.65 9.17 -11.02
N PHE A 323 -25.61 8.88 -11.88
CA PHE A 323 -26.43 9.89 -12.54
C PHE A 323 -27.03 10.87 -11.54
N SER A 324 -26.90 12.16 -11.83
CA SER A 324 -27.53 13.23 -11.07
C SER A 324 -27.96 14.36 -11.99
N ILE A 325 -29.17 14.88 -11.75
CA ILE A 325 -29.75 15.92 -12.60
C ILE A 325 -28.99 17.25 -12.54
N ILE A 326 -28.38 17.57 -11.39
CA ILE A 326 -27.66 18.83 -11.19
C ILE A 326 -26.43 18.94 -12.11
N PRO A 327 -25.43 18.03 -12.05
CA PRO A 327 -24.27 18.08 -12.95
C PRO A 327 -24.66 17.90 -14.42
N ALA A 328 -25.72 17.12 -14.71
CA ALA A 328 -26.25 17.01 -16.06
C ALA A 328 -26.79 18.35 -16.60
N ALA A 329 -27.61 19.05 -15.80
CA ALA A 329 -28.17 20.35 -16.17
C ALA A 329 -27.08 21.43 -16.28
N VAL A 330 -26.09 21.43 -15.37
CA VAL A 330 -24.94 22.34 -15.45
C VAL A 330 -24.11 22.07 -16.70
N SER A 331 -23.77 20.82 -16.98
CA SER A 331 -23.01 20.43 -18.18
C SER A 331 -23.78 20.78 -19.47
N PHE A 332 -25.09 20.62 -19.47
CA PHE A 332 -25.93 21.00 -20.59
C PHE A 332 -26.01 22.52 -20.76
N GLY A 333 -26.24 23.27 -19.67
CA GLY A 333 -26.34 24.73 -19.68
C GLY A 333 -25.04 25.42 -20.08
N THR A 334 -23.90 24.99 -19.54
CA THR A 334 -22.58 25.51 -19.95
C THR A 334 -22.29 25.22 -21.42
N SER A 335 -22.84 24.14 -21.95
CA SER A 335 -22.58 23.75 -23.31
C SER A 335 -23.52 24.37 -24.34
N ILE A 336 -24.75 24.72 -23.96
CA ILE A 336 -25.62 25.58 -24.77
C ILE A 336 -24.93 26.93 -25.02
N ALA A 337 -24.13 27.43 -24.07
CA ALA A 337 -23.40 28.67 -24.26
C ALA A 337 -22.39 28.62 -25.42
N PHE A 338 -21.90 27.43 -25.81
CA PHE A 338 -21.02 27.29 -26.99
C PHE A 338 -21.76 27.34 -28.34
N PHE A 339 -23.10 27.32 -28.34
CA PHE A 339 -23.90 27.43 -29.57
C PHE A 339 -24.22 28.87 -29.99
N GLY A 340 -24.05 29.84 -29.08
CA GLY A 340 -24.27 31.27 -29.33
C GLY A 340 -23.03 31.95 -29.88
#